data_AF-A0A954STD1-F1
#
_entry.id   AF-A0A954STD1-F1
#
_cell.length_a   1.000
_cell.length_b   1.000
_cell.length_c   1.000
_cell.angle_alpha   90.00
_cell.angle_beta   90.00
_cell.angle_gamma   90.00
#
_symmetry.space_group_name_H-M   'P 1'
#
loop_
_entity.id
_entity.type
_entity.pdbx_description
1 polymer ?
#
loop_
_entity_poly.entity_id
_entity_poly.type
_entity_poly.pdbx_seq_one_letter_code
_entity_poly.pdbx_strand_id
1 'polypeptide(L)'
;MNNVDQGQPTVYVIAGPNGAGKTTFATEFLPNFVDCREFLNADLIAAGLSPFAPESQNIKAGRLLLERMRELKAERKTFGFETTLSGRTYFKILRDLKDSGYRI
;
A
#
# COMPACT_ATOMS: atom_id res chain seq x y z
N MET A 1 5.64 -29.75 -12.71
CA MET A 1 5.91 -28.59 -13.58
C MET A 1 4.85 -27.56 -13.21
N ASN A 2 5.09 -26.44 -12.52
CA ASN A 2 6.27 -25.59 -12.40
C ASN A 2 6.34 -25.00 -10.99
N ASN A 3 7.46 -25.19 -10.29
CA ASN A 3 7.80 -24.39 -9.13
C ASN A 3 8.42 -23.10 -9.71
N VAL A 4 7.58 -22.11 -10.01
CA VAL A 4 8.09 -20.79 -10.42
C VAL A 4 8.68 -20.18 -9.17
N ASP A 5 9.99 -19.94 -9.22
CA ASP A 5 10.73 -19.08 -8.32
C ASP A 5 10.10 -17.67 -8.40
N GLN A 6 8.98 -17.49 -7.70
CA GLN A 6 8.36 -16.18 -7.50
C GLN A 6 9.28 -15.47 -6.51
N GLY A 7 10.19 -14.66 -7.05
CA GLY A 7 11.14 -13.88 -6.25
C GLY A 7 10.46 -13.21 -5.06
N GLN A 8 11.21 -13.01 -3.99
CA GLN A 8 10.72 -12.46 -2.72
C GLN A 8 9.69 -11.32 -2.93
N PRO A 9 8.43 -11.46 -2.46
CA PRO A 9 7.43 -10.44 -2.72
C PRO A 9 7.86 -9.14 -2.07
N THR A 10 7.53 -8.03 -2.73
CA THR A 10 8.02 -6.71 -2.36
C THR A 10 6.86 -5.84 -1.92
N VAL A 11 7.06 -5.05 -0.87
CA VAL A 11 6.17 -3.96 -0.51
C VAL A 11 6.84 -2.63 -0.84
N TYR A 12 6.28 -1.89 -1.80
CA TYR A 12 6.77 -0.55 -2.14
C TYR A 12 6.11 0.49 -1.24
N VAL A 13 6.90 1.17 -0.40
CA VAL A 13 6.39 2.22 0.49
C VAL A 13 6.66 3.58 -0.11
N ILE A 14 5.61 4.29 -0.51
CA ILE A 14 5.71 5.67 -1.01
C ILE A 14 5.43 6.62 0.16
N ALA A 15 6.49 7.10 0.79
CA ALA A 15 6.42 7.89 2.02
C ALA A 15 6.85 9.35 1.83
N GLY A 16 6.21 10.27 2.57
CA GLY A 16 6.54 11.69 2.58
C GLY A 16 5.36 12.59 2.98
N PRO A 17 5.58 13.90 3.17
CA PRO A 17 4.54 14.83 3.60
C PRO A 17 3.43 15.00 2.55
N ASN A 18 2.31 15.60 2.97
CA ASN A 18 1.24 16.00 2.06
C ASN A 18 1.77 17.03 1.04
N GLY A 19 1.32 16.92 -0.22
CA GLY A 19 1.77 17.81 -1.30
C GLY A 19 3.13 17.47 -1.91
N ALA A 20 3.84 16.44 -1.44
CA ALA A 20 5.16 16.06 -1.98
C ALA A 20 5.13 15.34 -3.36
N GLY A 21 3.96 15.19 -3.99
CA GLY A 21 3.82 14.49 -5.27
C GLY A 21 3.83 12.96 -5.20
N LYS A 22 3.63 12.37 -4.00
CA LYS A 22 3.67 10.92 -3.76
C LYS A 22 2.74 10.12 -4.67
N THR A 23 1.48 10.53 -4.78
CA THR A 23 0.49 9.83 -5.60
C THR A 23 0.89 9.86 -7.06
N THR A 24 1.33 11.01 -7.57
CA THR A 24 1.84 11.15 -8.95
C THR A 24 3.04 10.24 -9.20
N PHE A 25 4.00 10.23 -8.28
CA PHE A 25 5.15 9.32 -8.37
C PHE A 25 4.69 7.86 -8.36
N ALA A 26 3.80 7.48 -7.45
CA ALA A 26 3.32 6.10 -7.33
C ALA A 26 2.60 5.62 -8.59
N THR A 27 1.72 6.45 -9.18
CA THR A 27 0.95 6.09 -10.37
C THR A 27 1.82 5.92 -11.62
N GLU A 28 2.98 6.57 -11.67
CA GLU A 28 3.95 6.40 -12.75
C GLU A 28 4.94 5.27 -12.46
N PHE A 29 5.55 5.29 -11.27
CA PHE A 29 6.62 4.37 -10.90
C PHE A 29 6.16 2.92 -10.80
N LEU A 30 5.06 2.68 -10.06
CA LEU A 30 4.62 1.33 -9.73
C LEU A 30 4.30 0.48 -10.98
N PRO A 31 3.42 0.91 -11.91
CA PRO A 31 3.12 0.10 -13.09
C PRO A 31 4.24 0.10 -14.12
N ASN A 32 4.96 1.21 -14.31
CA ASN A 32 5.87 1.36 -15.45
C ASN A 32 7.31 0.87 -15.17
N PHE A 33 7.75 0.86 -13.91
CA PHE A 33 9.15 0.53 -13.56
C PHE A 33 9.29 -0.76 -12.76
N VAL A 34 8.24 -1.17 -12.03
CA VAL A 34 8.29 -2.35 -11.15
C VAL A 34 7.11 -3.31 -11.31
N ASP A 35 6.31 -3.13 -12.37
CA ASP A 35 5.11 -3.93 -12.71
C ASP A 35 4.19 -4.24 -11.51
N CYS A 36 4.03 -3.24 -10.64
CA CYS A 36 3.19 -3.32 -9.46
C CYS A 36 1.88 -2.56 -9.71
N ARG A 37 0.78 -3.30 -9.86
CA ARG A 37 -0.55 -2.71 -10.08
C ARG A 37 -1.41 -2.59 -8.82
N GLU A 38 -1.11 -3.38 -7.80
CA GLU A 38 -1.79 -3.29 -6.50
C GLU A 38 -1.24 -2.07 -5.74
N PHE A 39 -1.95 -0.94 -5.83
CA PHE A 39 -1.60 0.30 -5.13
C PHE A 39 -2.69 0.69 -4.13
N LEU A 40 -2.30 0.85 -2.86
CA LEU A 40 -3.19 1.22 -1.77
C LEU A 40 -2.94 2.66 -1.31
N ASN A 41 -3.99 3.48 -1.27
CA ASN A 41 -3.95 4.85 -0.77
C ASN A 41 -5.25 5.15 -0.02
N ALA A 42 -5.13 5.61 1.23
CA ALA A 42 -6.29 5.88 2.10
C ALA A 42 -7.20 7.00 1.56
N ASP A 43 -6.62 8.04 0.97
CA ASP A 43 -7.37 9.18 0.42
C ASP A 43 -8.16 8.76 -0.82
N LEU A 44 -7.57 7.92 -1.68
CA LEU A 44 -8.28 7.37 -2.85
C LEU A 44 -9.43 6.44 -2.43
N ILE A 45 -9.22 5.62 -1.40
CA ILE A 45 -10.28 4.77 -0.83
C ILE A 45 -11.41 5.64 -0.25
N ALA A 46 -11.06 6.68 0.52
CA ALA A 46 -12.04 7.60 1.10
C ALA A 46 -12.86 8.30 0.01
N ALA A 47 -12.21 8.78 -1.05
CA ALA A 47 -12.86 9.38 -2.21
C ALA A 47 -13.78 8.40 -2.95
N GLY A 48 -13.38 7.13 -3.08
CA GLY A 48 -14.24 6.09 -3.65
C GLY A 48 -15.46 5.75 -2.80
N LEU A 49 -15.34 5.83 -1.46
CA LEU A 49 -16.45 5.58 -0.53
C LEU A 49 -17.46 6.74 -0.49
N SER A 50 -16.99 7.98 -0.58
CA SER A 50 -17.83 9.18 -0.55
C SER A 50 -17.22 10.28 -1.41
N PRO A 51 -17.56 10.33 -2.72
CA PRO A 51 -16.98 11.30 -3.63
C PRO A 51 -17.23 12.77 -3.25
N PHE A 52 -18.32 13.04 -2.54
CA PHE A 52 -18.72 14.39 -2.14
C PHE A 52 -18.35 14.76 -0.69
N ALA A 53 -17.88 13.80 0.11
CA ALA A 53 -17.39 14.04 1.47
C ALA A 53 -16.35 12.97 1.90
N PRO A 54 -15.18 12.89 1.24
CA PRO A 54 -14.18 11.84 1.52
C PRO A 54 -13.69 11.86 2.97
N GLU A 55 -13.51 13.05 3.55
CA GLU A 55 -12.99 13.23 4.90
C GLU A 55 -13.85 12.55 5.98
N SER A 56 -15.17 12.43 5.72
CA SER A 56 -16.08 11.68 6.58
C SER A 56 -15.77 10.18 6.64
N GLN A 57 -15.02 9.66 5.65
CA GLN A 57 -14.69 8.25 5.49
C GLN A 57 -13.26 7.90 5.92
N ASN A 58 -12.45 8.86 6.39
CA ASN A 58 -11.03 8.64 6.73
C ASN A 58 -10.78 7.42 7.63
N ILE A 59 -11.57 7.26 8.70
CA ILE A 59 -11.44 6.11 9.62
C ILE A 59 -11.77 4.79 8.91
N LYS A 60 -12.83 4.78 8.11
CA LYS A 60 -13.27 3.58 7.37
C LYS A 60 -12.26 3.22 6.28
N ALA A 61 -11.78 4.20 5.53
CA ALA A 61 -10.76 4.03 4.51
C ALA A 61 -9.44 3.49 5.09
N GLY A 62 -9.00 4.01 6.24
CA GLY A 62 -7.85 3.47 6.95
C GLY A 62 -8.02 2.00 7.36
N ARG A 63 -9.22 1.61 7.84
CA ARG A 63 -9.51 0.20 8.17
C ARG A 63 -9.47 -0.70 6.93
N LEU A 64 -10.10 -0.28 5.84
CA LEU A 64 -10.10 -1.04 4.57
C LEU A 64 -8.70 -1.17 3.98
N LEU A 65 -7.88 -0.13 4.06
CA LEU A 65 -6.49 -0.19 3.63
C LEU A 65 -5.72 -1.26 4.42
N LEU A 66 -5.85 -1.28 5.74
CA LEU A 66 -5.20 -2.26 6.60
C LEU A 66 -5.70 -3.69 6.37
N GLU A 67 -7.01 -3.85 6.12
CA GLU A 67 -7.61 -5.13 5.76
C GLU A 67 -7.04 -5.64 4.43
N ARG A 68 -7.02 -4.80 3.40
CA ARG A 68 -6.47 -5.16 2.09
C ARG A 68 -4.98 -5.51 2.16
N MET A 69 -4.20 -4.80 2.96
CA MET A 69 -2.78 -5.16 3.21
C MET A 69 -2.64 -6.57 3.82
N ARG A 70 -3.55 -6.98 4.72
CA ARG A 70 -3.52 -8.33 5.31
C ARG A 70 -3.90 -9.40 4.30
N GLU A 71 -4.89 -9.14 3.45
CA GLU A 71 -5.27 -10.04 2.34
C GLU A 71 -4.10 -10.25 1.39
N LEU A 72 -3.49 -9.16 0.91
CA LEU A 72 -2.33 -9.21 0.01
C LEU A 72 -1.13 -9.91 0.66
N LYS A 73 -0.92 -9.69 1.97
CA LYS A 73 0.08 -10.42 2.76
C LYS A 73 -0.17 -11.93 2.70
N ALA A 74 -1.40 -12.36 3.00
CA ALA A 74 -1.80 -13.77 3.01
C ALA A 74 -1.68 -14.42 1.63
N GLU A 75 -1.97 -13.67 0.56
CA GLU A 75 -1.82 -14.09 -0.84
C GLU A 75 -0.37 -14.04 -1.34
N ARG A 76 0.59 -13.59 -0.52
CA ARG A 76 2.00 -13.41 -0.89
C ARG A 76 2.21 -12.51 -2.11
N LYS A 77 1.37 -11.48 -2.28
CA LYS A 77 1.43 -10.56 -3.43
C LYS A 77 2.34 -9.37 -3.19
N THR A 78 3.04 -8.94 -4.24
CA THR A 78 3.72 -7.64 -4.30
C THR A 78 2.70 -6.51 -4.39
N PHE A 79 2.87 -5.46 -3.59
CA PHE A 79 1.98 -4.29 -3.61
C PHE A 79 2.71 -3.01 -3.20
N GLY A 80 2.16 -1.87 -3.60
CA GLY A 80 2.58 -0.54 -3.16
C GLY A 80 1.55 0.10 -2.25
N PHE A 81 1.99 0.94 -1.31
CA PHE A 81 1.07 1.80 -0.58
C PHE A 81 1.66 3.18 -0.30
N GLU A 82 0.78 4.17 -0.24
CA GLU A 82 1.14 5.54 0.11
C GLU A 82 0.89 5.82 1.60
N THR A 83 1.81 6.54 2.22
CA THR A 83 1.66 6.97 3.63
C THR A 83 2.43 8.26 3.90
N THR A 84 2.00 9.00 4.92
CA THR A 84 2.78 10.13 5.46
C THR A 84 3.72 9.71 6.58
N LEU A 85 3.65 8.46 7.04
CA LEU A 85 4.35 7.94 8.23
C LEU A 85 4.13 8.81 9.49
N SER A 86 3.02 9.55 9.57
CA SER A 86 2.70 10.43 10.70
C SER A 86 2.36 9.70 12.01
N GLY A 87 2.23 8.38 11.98
CA GLY A 87 1.90 7.54 13.14
C GLY A 87 2.67 6.22 13.18
N ARG A 88 2.69 5.59 14.37
CA ARG A 88 3.47 4.35 14.64
C ARG A 88 2.85 3.08 14.06
N THR A 89 1.62 3.12 13.54
CA THR A 89 0.88 1.94 13.05
C THR A 89 1.64 1.22 11.93
N TYR A 90 2.18 1.97 10.96
CA TYR A 90 2.90 1.39 9.83
C TYR A 90 4.20 0.69 10.24
N PHE A 91 4.87 1.14 11.31
CA PHE A 91 6.08 0.48 11.79
C PHE A 91 5.82 -0.98 12.18
N LYS A 92 4.71 -1.26 12.88
CA LYS A 92 4.35 -2.63 13.28
C LYS A 92 4.05 -3.52 12.06
N ILE A 93 3.38 -2.96 11.06
CA ILE A 93 3.00 -3.68 9.83
C ILE A 93 4.23 -3.97 8.98
N LEU A 94 5.11 -2.99 8.77
CA LEU A 94 6.34 -3.17 8.01
C LEU A 94 7.26 -4.20 8.67
N ARG A 95 7.37 -4.20 10.00
CA ARG A 95 8.11 -5.24 10.72
C ARG A 95 7.49 -6.62 10.48
N ASP A 96 6.18 -6.76 10.65
CA ASP A 96 5.47 -8.02 10.42
C ASP A 96 5.57 -8.53 8.96
N LEU A 97 5.58 -7.63 7.98
CA LEU A 97 5.83 -7.96 6.57
C LEU A 97 7.26 -8.46 6.36
N LYS A 98 8.26 -7.75 6.89
CA LYS A 98 9.67 -8.14 6.82
C LYS A 98 9.90 -9.50 7.46
N ASP A 99 9.33 -9.73 8.65
CA ASP A 99 9.41 -11.01 9.37
C ASP A 99 8.74 -12.16 8.59
N SER A 100 7.71 -11.85 7.78
CA SER A 100 7.08 -12.80 6.84
C SER A 100 7.83 -12.97 5.51
N GLY A 101 9.04 -12.43 5.41
CA GLY A 101 9.92 -12.60 4.25
C GLY A 101 9.58 -11.70 3.07
N TYR A 102 9.00 -10.52 3.29
CA TYR A 102 8.90 -9.49 2.24
C TYR A 102 10.18 -8.68 2.12
N ARG A 103 10.50 -8.26 0.90
CA ARG A 103 11.38 -7.12 0.66
C ARG A 103 10.57 -5.84 0.86
N ILE A 104 11.16 -4.81 1.46
CA ILE A 104 10.54 -3.51 1.71
C ILE A 104 11.46 -2.44 1.16
#